data_AF-A0A2E4E9Z5-F1
#
_entry.id   AF-A0A2E4E9Z5-F1
#
_cell.length_a   1.000
_cell.length_b   1.000
_cell.length_c   1.000
_cell.angle_alpha   90.00
_cell.angle_beta   90.00
_cell.angle_gamma   90.00
#
_symmetry.space_group_name_H-M   'P 1'
#
loop_
_entity.id
_entity.type
_entity.pdbx_description
1 polymer ?
#
loop_
_entity_poly.entity_id
_entity_poly.type
_entity_poly.pdbx_seq_one_letter_code
_entity_poly.pdbx_strand_id
1 'polypeptide(L)'
;MDLTTDQIDDALFEAGCDDALVSHNGAGLIELDFTREAESVAEAVESAMECVKNALPNSVLVEAKPDYVGVTDVAEYCKVSRQYIQKLLSTHVINLVPLTVVGKSSVYRLAPAIAEIKKREVPGLTLPPELEELSALTMKINLQNEQAHQLATL
;
A
#
# COMPACT_ATOMS: atom_id res chain seq x y z
N MET A 1 10.63 -24.56 -12.29
CA MET A 1 9.58 -24.80 -13.29
C MET A 1 8.68 -23.60 -13.16
N ASP A 2 8.58 -22.78 -14.19
CA ASP A 2 7.77 -21.57 -14.12
C ASP A 2 6.29 -22.01 -14.13
N LEU A 3 5.53 -21.59 -13.12
CA LEU A 3 4.10 -21.86 -13.05
C LEU A 3 3.41 -21.04 -14.16
N THR A 4 2.43 -21.66 -14.82
CA THR A 4 1.51 -20.91 -15.70
C THR A 4 0.60 -20.00 -14.88
N THR A 5 0.02 -18.98 -15.51
CA THR A 5 -0.97 -18.09 -14.87
C THR A 5 -2.10 -18.87 -14.21
N ASP A 6 -2.71 -19.81 -14.93
CA ASP A 6 -3.80 -20.66 -14.40
C ASP A 6 -3.36 -21.45 -13.15
N GLN A 7 -2.14 -22.01 -13.15
CA GLN A 7 -1.61 -22.73 -12.00
C GLN A 7 -1.35 -21.83 -10.78
N ILE A 8 -1.01 -20.55 -11.01
CA ILE A 8 -0.84 -19.58 -9.94
C ILE A 8 -2.21 -19.20 -9.37
N ASP A 9 -3.19 -18.94 -10.23
CA ASP A 9 -4.55 -18.59 -9.81
C ASP A 9 -5.18 -19.73 -9.01
N ASP A 10 -5.05 -20.98 -9.49
CA ASP A 10 -5.51 -22.17 -8.75
C ASP A 10 -4.81 -22.30 -7.39
N ALA A 11 -3.48 -22.10 -7.34
CA ALA A 11 -2.73 -22.20 -6.08
C ALA A 11 -3.13 -21.11 -5.07
N LEU A 12 -3.38 -19.88 -5.55
CA LEU A 12 -3.85 -18.77 -4.72
C LEU A 12 -5.27 -19.03 -4.19
N PHE A 13 -6.17 -19.49 -5.06
CA PHE A 13 -7.54 -19.85 -4.68
C PHE A 13 -7.55 -20.93 -3.60
N GLU A 14 -6.84 -22.04 -3.81
CA GLU A 14 -6.78 -23.16 -2.86
C GLU A 14 -6.08 -22.80 -1.54
N ALA A 15 -5.20 -21.78 -1.53
CA ALA A 15 -4.58 -21.26 -0.32
C ALA A 15 -5.47 -20.27 0.45
N GLY A 16 -6.70 -20.01 -0.03
CA GLY A 16 -7.65 -19.11 0.60
C GLY A 16 -7.49 -17.64 0.21
N CYS A 17 -7.03 -17.34 -1.01
CA CYS A 17 -7.09 -16.01 -1.62
C CYS A 17 -8.31 -15.85 -2.56
N ASP A 18 -9.43 -16.53 -2.29
CA ASP A 18 -10.66 -16.49 -3.09
C ASP A 18 -11.40 -15.14 -3.03
N ASP A 19 -11.00 -14.30 -2.07
CA ASP A 19 -11.45 -12.92 -1.85
C ASP A 19 -10.54 -11.87 -2.50
N ALA A 20 -9.56 -12.29 -3.33
CA ALA A 20 -8.63 -11.41 -3.99
C ALA A 20 -8.87 -11.35 -5.51
N LEU A 21 -8.83 -10.14 -6.07
CA LEU A 21 -8.67 -9.96 -7.51
C LEU A 21 -7.19 -10.13 -7.88
N VAL A 22 -6.89 -11.16 -8.69
CA VAL A 22 -5.53 -11.44 -9.15
C VAL A 22 -5.27 -10.79 -10.51
N SER A 23 -4.21 -9.99 -10.59
CA SER A 23 -3.77 -9.35 -11.82
C SER A 23 -2.33 -9.74 -12.13
N HIS A 24 -2.12 -10.31 -13.32
CA HIS A 24 -0.80 -10.70 -13.82
C HIS A 24 -0.25 -9.64 -14.77
N ASN A 25 1.06 -9.41 -14.70
CA ASN A 25 1.77 -8.75 -15.79
C ASN A 25 2.83 -9.66 -16.41
N GLY A 26 3.13 -9.42 -17.70
CA GLY A 26 4.11 -10.20 -18.43
C GLY A 26 5.56 -10.09 -17.93
N ALA A 27 5.80 -9.32 -16.86
CA ALA A 27 7.10 -9.20 -16.19
C ALA A 27 7.20 -10.09 -14.94
N GLY A 28 6.21 -10.95 -14.68
CA GLY A 28 6.20 -11.86 -13.53
C GLY A 28 5.83 -11.18 -12.20
N LEU A 29 5.31 -9.95 -12.25
CA LEU A 29 4.70 -9.30 -11.10
C LEU A 29 3.20 -9.62 -11.08
N ILE A 30 2.75 -10.00 -9.89
CA ILE A 30 1.38 -10.40 -9.59
C ILE A 30 0.86 -9.43 -8.54
N GLU A 31 -0.25 -8.78 -8.83
CA GLU A 31 -0.94 -7.89 -7.92
C GLU A 31 -2.20 -8.60 -7.39
N LEU A 32 -2.38 -8.57 -6.08
CA LEU A 32 -3.55 -9.11 -5.40
C LEU A 32 -4.27 -7.97 -4.68
N ASP A 33 -5.51 -7.72 -5.07
CA ASP A 33 -6.39 -6.73 -4.42
C ASP A 33 -7.45 -7.47 -3.59
N PHE A 34 -7.28 -7.44 -2.26
CA PHE A 34 -8.09 -8.20 -1.32
C PHE A 34 -9.32 -7.42 -0.85
N THR A 35 -10.46 -8.10 -0.78
CA THR A 35 -11.66 -7.63 -0.05
C THR A 35 -11.90 -8.49 1.19
N ARG A 36 -10.86 -8.67 2.00
CA ARG A 36 -10.85 -9.61 3.13
C ARG A 36 -11.64 -9.13 4.33
N GLU A 37 -12.53 -9.98 4.84
CA GLU A 37 -13.22 -9.77 6.11
C GLU A 37 -12.42 -10.38 7.27
N ALA A 38 -12.24 -9.62 8.36
CA ALA A 38 -11.55 -10.06 9.58
C ALA A 38 -12.00 -9.21 10.79
N GLU A 39 -11.63 -9.63 12.01
CA GLU A 39 -11.96 -8.86 13.22
C GLU A 39 -11.08 -7.61 13.39
N SER A 40 -9.95 -7.54 12.68
CA SER A 40 -9.04 -6.39 12.67
C SER A 40 -8.28 -6.24 11.35
N VAL A 41 -7.76 -5.04 11.09
CA VAL A 41 -6.90 -4.76 9.92
C VAL A 41 -5.63 -5.62 9.97
N ALA A 42 -5.06 -5.81 11.16
CA ALA A 42 -3.89 -6.66 11.35
C ALA A 42 -4.15 -8.11 10.94
N GLU A 43 -5.25 -8.69 11.40
CA GLU A 43 -5.65 -10.06 11.05
C GLU A 43 -5.92 -10.21 9.55
N ALA A 44 -6.60 -9.24 8.91
CA ALA A 44 -6.85 -9.27 7.48
C ALA A 44 -5.53 -9.29 6.68
N VAL A 45 -4.58 -8.42 7.01
CA VAL A 45 -3.30 -8.34 6.30
C VAL A 45 -2.42 -9.55 6.58
N GLU A 46 -2.30 -9.99 7.84
CA GLU A 46 -1.47 -11.13 8.23
C GLU A 46 -1.96 -12.42 7.58
N SER A 47 -3.27 -12.68 7.62
CA SER A 47 -3.86 -13.86 6.98
C SER A 47 -3.70 -13.82 5.45
N ALA A 48 -3.87 -12.66 4.81
CA ALA A 48 -3.67 -12.51 3.37
C ALA A 48 -2.22 -12.83 2.96
N MET A 49 -1.24 -12.32 3.72
CA MET A 49 0.17 -12.60 3.49
C MET A 49 0.51 -14.08 3.71
N GLU A 50 -0.10 -14.74 4.70
CA GLU A 50 0.07 -16.17 4.95
C GLU A 50 -0.47 -17.01 3.79
N CYS A 51 -1.69 -16.71 3.31
CA CYS A 51 -2.27 -17.37 2.13
C CYS A 51 -1.35 -17.25 0.90
N VAL A 52 -0.87 -16.04 0.59
CA VAL A 52 0.03 -15.81 -0.55
C VAL A 52 1.35 -16.57 -0.39
N LYS A 53 1.94 -16.58 0.82
CA LYS A 53 3.19 -17.30 1.08
C LYS A 53 3.02 -18.81 0.97
N ASN A 54 1.86 -19.34 1.34
CA ASN A 54 1.55 -20.77 1.20
C ASN A 54 1.36 -21.16 -0.27
N ALA A 55 0.64 -20.32 -1.04
CA ALA A 55 0.44 -20.53 -2.47
C ALA A 55 1.74 -20.40 -3.28
N LEU A 56 2.55 -19.38 -2.96
CA LEU A 56 3.73 -18.99 -3.72
C LEU A 56 4.96 -18.85 -2.79
N PRO A 57 5.55 -19.96 -2.29
CA PRO A 57 6.61 -19.93 -1.27
C PRO A 57 7.91 -19.20 -1.69
N ASN A 58 8.15 -19.11 -3.00
CA ASN A 58 9.33 -18.45 -3.57
C ASN A 58 9.02 -17.03 -4.09
N SER A 59 7.80 -16.53 -3.87
CA SER A 59 7.47 -15.15 -4.23
C SER A 59 8.23 -14.16 -3.33
N VAL A 60 8.44 -12.98 -3.88
CA VAL A 60 9.05 -11.86 -3.16
C VAL A 60 8.01 -10.76 -3.10
N LEU A 61 7.73 -10.28 -1.89
CA LEU A 61 6.86 -9.13 -1.72
C LEU A 61 7.54 -7.91 -2.36
N VAL A 62 6.83 -7.21 -3.24
CA VAL A 62 7.31 -5.93 -3.80
C VAL A 62 6.82 -4.76 -2.96
N GLU A 63 5.52 -4.72 -2.67
CA GLU A 63 4.87 -3.68 -1.89
C GLU A 63 3.58 -4.23 -1.27
N ALA A 64 3.33 -3.85 -0.02
CA ALA A 64 2.00 -3.87 0.60
C ALA A 64 1.37 -2.47 0.48
N LYS A 65 0.18 -2.38 -0.10
CA LYS A 65 -0.55 -1.11 -0.30
C LYS A 65 -1.65 -0.94 0.74
N PRO A 66 -1.98 0.29 1.16
CA PRO A 66 -1.46 1.57 0.67
C PRO A 66 -0.31 2.13 1.52
N ASP A 67 0.79 2.53 0.88
CA ASP A 67 1.90 3.21 1.58
C ASP A 67 2.55 4.31 0.72
N TYR A 68 3.03 3.98 -0.49
CA TYR A 68 3.61 4.97 -1.39
C TYR A 68 2.52 5.77 -2.11
N VAL A 69 2.40 7.05 -1.76
CA VAL A 69 1.33 7.91 -2.27
C VAL A 69 1.85 9.20 -2.87
N GLY A 70 1.23 9.63 -3.96
CA GLY A 70 1.36 10.96 -4.52
C GLY A 70 0.28 11.92 -4.00
N VAL A 71 0.33 13.15 -4.49
CA VAL A 71 -0.67 14.18 -4.15
C VAL A 71 -2.08 13.81 -4.62
N THR A 72 -2.20 13.05 -5.70
CA THR A 72 -3.49 12.57 -6.21
C THR A 72 -4.13 11.59 -5.24
N ASP A 73 -3.37 10.60 -4.76
CA ASP A 73 -3.89 9.56 -3.88
C ASP A 73 -4.30 10.16 -2.52
N VAL A 74 -3.48 11.07 -1.97
CA VAL A 74 -3.85 11.83 -0.76
C VAL A 74 -5.15 12.60 -0.95
N ALA A 75 -5.34 13.23 -2.11
CA ALA A 75 -6.57 13.97 -2.40
C ALA A 75 -7.79 13.04 -2.50
N GLU A 76 -7.63 11.86 -3.07
CA GLU A 76 -8.67 10.83 -3.16
C GLU A 76 -9.08 10.32 -1.79
N TYR A 77 -8.12 9.94 -0.93
CA TYR A 77 -8.40 9.55 0.45
C TYR A 77 -9.08 10.66 1.24
N CYS A 78 -8.70 11.92 1.01
CA CYS A 78 -9.32 13.08 1.63
C CYS A 78 -10.67 13.50 1.01
N LYS A 79 -11.09 12.90 -0.12
CA LYS A 79 -12.27 13.31 -0.91
C LYS A 79 -12.27 14.78 -1.33
N VAL A 80 -11.10 15.30 -1.69
CA VAL A 80 -10.91 16.68 -2.15
C VAL A 80 -10.20 16.72 -3.50
N SER A 81 -10.13 17.90 -4.12
CA SER A 81 -9.38 18.04 -5.36
C SER A 81 -7.87 17.95 -5.13
N ARG A 82 -7.16 17.39 -6.12
CA ARG A 82 -5.70 17.40 -6.17
C ARG A 82 -5.13 18.82 -6.07
N GLN A 83 -5.75 19.81 -6.74
CA GLN A 83 -5.31 21.21 -6.66
C GLN A 83 -5.44 21.78 -5.25
N TYR A 84 -6.42 21.32 -4.46
CA TYR A 84 -6.55 21.73 -3.07
C TYR A 84 -5.39 21.23 -2.21
N ILE A 85 -5.04 19.93 -2.28
CA ILE A 85 -3.87 19.41 -1.57
C ILE A 85 -2.58 20.10 -2.04
N GLN A 86 -2.42 20.32 -3.35
CA GLN A 86 -1.28 21.08 -3.87
C GLN A 86 -1.20 22.50 -3.29
N LYS A 87 -2.34 23.18 -3.19
CA LYS A 87 -2.41 24.51 -2.58
C LYS A 87 -1.93 24.44 -1.12
N LEU A 88 -2.46 23.51 -0.33
CA LEU A 88 -2.09 23.35 1.08
C LEU A 88 -0.59 23.10 1.27
N LEU A 89 0.03 22.29 0.41
CA LEU A 89 1.47 22.05 0.41
C LEU A 89 2.25 23.32 0.04
N SER A 90 1.87 23.99 -1.05
CA SER A 90 2.57 25.21 -1.52
C SER A 90 2.48 26.37 -0.52
N THR A 91 1.36 26.47 0.21
CA THR A 91 1.15 27.46 1.27
C THR A 91 1.60 26.98 2.64
N HIS A 92 2.26 25.81 2.72
CA HIS A 92 2.81 25.22 3.96
C HIS A 92 1.79 25.03 5.09
N VAL A 93 0.50 24.90 4.74
CA VAL A 93 -0.58 24.60 5.70
C VAL A 93 -0.42 23.18 6.22
N ILE A 94 -0.07 22.25 5.33
CA ILE A 94 0.42 20.91 5.65
C ILE A 94 1.83 20.77 5.12
N ASN A 95 2.70 20.05 5.84
CA ASN A 95 4.10 19.87 5.45
C ASN A 95 4.43 18.38 5.36
N LEU A 96 4.30 17.83 4.16
CA LEU A 96 4.62 16.43 3.89
C LEU A 96 6.09 16.29 3.49
N VAL A 97 6.80 15.33 4.09
CA VAL A 97 8.18 15.02 3.74
C VAL A 97 8.21 13.99 2.62
N PRO A 98 8.72 14.33 1.43
CA PRO A 98 8.79 13.39 0.32
C PRO A 98 9.76 12.26 0.66
N LEU A 99 9.34 11.03 0.41
CA LEU A 99 10.20 9.85 0.43
C LEU A 99 11.18 9.91 -0.75
N THR A 100 10.66 10.22 -1.94
CA THR A 100 11.43 10.35 -3.17
C THR A 100 10.69 11.25 -4.17
N VAL A 101 11.33 11.52 -5.31
CA VAL A 101 10.75 12.26 -6.44
C VAL A 101 10.87 11.42 -7.70
N VAL A 102 9.73 11.13 -8.34
CA VAL A 102 9.66 10.40 -9.61
C VAL A 102 9.25 11.39 -10.71
N GLY A 103 10.21 11.73 -11.57
CA GLY A 103 10.01 12.77 -12.59
C GLY A 103 9.77 14.14 -11.95
N LYS A 104 8.53 14.65 -12.04
CA LYS A 104 8.09 15.93 -11.45
C LYS A 104 7.16 15.75 -10.25
N SER A 105 6.91 14.51 -9.85
CA SER A 105 5.96 14.17 -8.78
C SER A 105 6.70 13.69 -7.55
N SER A 106 6.39 14.27 -6.40
CA SER A 106 6.84 13.76 -5.11
C SER A 106 6.01 12.54 -4.69
N VAL A 107 6.69 11.54 -4.15
CA VAL A 107 6.09 10.36 -3.50
C VAL A 107 6.32 10.49 -2.00
N TYR A 108 5.29 10.17 -1.22
CA TYR A 108 5.25 10.27 0.23
C TYR A 108 4.90 8.90 0.83
N ARG A 109 5.23 8.69 2.10
CA ARG A 109 4.64 7.61 2.90
C ARG A 109 3.27 8.06 3.42
N LEU A 110 2.28 7.20 3.32
CA LEU A 110 0.90 7.55 3.66
C LEU A 110 0.71 7.76 5.16
N ALA A 111 1.25 6.88 6.02
CA ALA A 111 1.05 7.00 7.47
C ALA A 111 1.59 8.33 8.05
N PRO A 112 2.83 8.79 7.73
CA PRO A 112 3.29 10.12 8.12
C PRO A 112 2.45 11.26 7.53
N ALA A 113 1.92 11.09 6.32
CA ALA A 113 1.06 12.09 5.71
C ALA A 113 -0.28 12.22 6.43
N ILE A 114 -0.90 11.10 6.81
CA ILE A 114 -2.11 11.05 7.62
C ILE A 114 -1.86 11.73 8.98
N ALA A 115 -0.75 11.40 9.64
CA ALA A 115 -0.39 12.00 10.92
C ALA A 115 -0.25 13.53 10.84
N GLU A 116 0.40 14.05 9.80
CA GLU A 116 0.50 15.50 9.59
C GLU A 116 -0.86 16.14 9.29
N ILE A 117 -1.68 15.53 8.44
CA ILE A 117 -3.03 16.04 8.11
C ILE A 117 -3.89 16.12 9.37
N LYS A 118 -3.92 15.05 10.17
CA LYS A 118 -4.66 15.00 11.44
C LYS A 118 -4.15 16.05 12.43
N LYS A 119 -2.84 16.18 12.58
CA LYS A 119 -2.21 17.16 13.48
C LYS A 119 -2.56 18.61 13.11
N ARG A 120 -2.77 18.90 11.83
CA ARG A 120 -3.08 20.25 11.35
C ARG A 120 -4.56 20.61 11.43
N GLU A 121 -5.44 19.63 11.64
CA GLU A 121 -6.90 19.81 11.76
C GLU A 121 -7.49 20.71 10.65
N VAL A 122 -7.02 20.53 9.41
CA VAL A 122 -7.43 21.39 8.29
C VAL A 122 -8.90 21.15 7.97
N PRO A 123 -9.77 22.19 7.99
CA PRO A 123 -11.19 22.03 7.69
C PRO A 123 -11.41 21.44 6.29
N GLY A 124 -12.26 20.41 6.21
CA GLY A 124 -12.61 19.75 4.94
C GLY A 124 -11.66 18.64 4.50
N LEU A 125 -10.58 18.35 5.25
CA LEU A 125 -9.81 17.11 5.09
C LEU A 125 -10.38 16.03 6.01
N THR A 126 -11.01 15.02 5.42
CA THR A 126 -11.55 13.86 6.14
C THR A 126 -10.92 12.59 5.61
N LEU A 127 -10.39 11.74 6.48
CA LEU A 127 -9.78 10.46 6.11
C LEU A 127 -10.68 9.30 6.54
N PRO A 128 -10.68 8.16 5.84
CA PRO A 128 -11.33 6.95 6.31
C PRO A 128 -10.72 6.51 7.66
N PRO A 129 -11.53 6.12 8.66
CA PRO A 129 -11.03 5.72 9.98
C PRO A 129 -10.01 4.58 9.93
N GLU A 130 -10.24 3.60 9.05
CA GLU A 130 -9.45 2.38 8.94
C GLU A 130 -8.10 2.62 8.21
N LEU A 131 -7.98 3.74 7.49
CA LEU A 131 -6.80 4.03 6.67
C LEU A 131 -5.56 4.32 7.51
N GLU A 132 -5.71 4.87 8.71
CA GLU A 132 -4.58 5.16 9.59
C GLU A 132 -3.90 3.87 10.06
N GLU A 133 -4.68 2.91 10.54
CA GLU A 133 -4.17 1.61 10.97
C GLU A 133 -3.58 0.83 9.78
N LEU A 134 -4.31 0.76 8.66
CA LEU A 134 -3.88 0.05 7.47
C LEU A 134 -2.59 0.62 6.88
N SER A 135 -2.48 1.95 6.76
CA SER A 135 -1.27 2.60 6.25
C SER A 135 -0.07 2.42 7.19
N ALA A 136 -0.27 2.42 8.50
CA ALA A 136 0.81 2.18 9.46
C ALA A 136 1.32 0.73 9.37
N LEU A 137 0.42 -0.24 9.21
CA LEU A 137 0.76 -1.65 9.11
C LEU A 137 1.49 -1.96 7.79
N THR A 138 0.95 -1.50 6.66
CA THR A 138 1.56 -1.69 5.34
C THR A 138 2.90 -0.96 5.22
N MET A 139 3.04 0.24 5.80
CA MET A 139 4.34 0.91 5.93
C MET A 139 5.35 0.07 6.71
N LYS A 140 4.95 -0.53 7.85
CA LYS A 140 5.83 -1.41 8.64
C LYS A 140 6.30 -2.60 7.81
N ILE A 141 5.41 -3.23 7.06
CA ILE A 141 5.74 -4.36 6.16
C ILE A 141 6.72 -3.91 5.07
N ASN A 142 6.47 -2.77 4.44
CA ASN A 142 7.34 -2.25 3.38
C ASN A 142 8.73 -1.88 3.89
N LEU A 143 8.84 -1.29 5.09
CA LEU A 143 10.14 -1.01 5.72
C LEU A 143 10.94 -2.30 5.96
N GLN A 144 10.29 -3.38 6.39
CA GLN A 144 10.92 -4.68 6.56
C GLN A 144 11.37 -5.25 5.20
N ASN A 145 10.54 -5.11 4.17
CA ASN A 145 10.87 -5.56 2.81
C ASN A 145 12.08 -4.81 2.23
N GLU A 146 12.13 -3.49 2.41
CA GLU A 146 13.25 -2.65 1.99
C GLU A 146 14.56 -3.04 2.69
N GLN A 147 14.51 -3.29 4.00
CA GLN A 147 15.67 -3.77 4.75
C GLN A 147 16.16 -5.13 4.25
N ALA A 148 15.25 -6.06 3.97
CA ALA A 148 15.59 -7.36 3.43
C ALA A 148 16.25 -7.25 2.05
N HIS A 149 15.74 -6.38 1.17
CA HIS A 149 16.34 -6.12 -0.15
C HIS A 149 17.72 -5.47 -0.06
N GLN A 150 17.93 -4.53 0.87
CA GLN A 150 19.23 -3.92 1.11
C GLN A 150 20.27 -4.94 1.57
N LEU A 151 19.91 -5.86 2.46
CA LEU A 151 20.79 -6.95 2.91
C LEU A 151 21.12 -7.96 1.81
N ALA A 152 20.18 -8.23 0.90
CA ALA A 152 20.40 -9.14 -0.23
C ALA A 152 21.31 -8.57 -1.34
N THR A 153 21.61 -7.27 -1.30
CA THR A 153 22.44 -6.57 -2.30
C THR A 153 23.89 -6.32 -1.81
N LEU A 154 24.23 -6.79 -0.60
CA LEU A 154 25.57 -6.70 0.01
C LEU A 154 26.32 -8.04 -0.07
#